data_AF-A0A1J6JEY1-F1
#
_entry.id   AF-A0A1J6JEY1-F1
#
_cell.length_a   1.000
_cell.length_b   1.000
_cell.length_c   1.000
_cell.angle_alpha   90.00
_cell.angle_beta   90.00
_cell.angle_gamma   90.00
#
_symmetry.space_group_name_H-M   'P 1'
#
loop_
_entity.id
_entity.type
_entity.pdbx_description
1 polymer ?
#
loop_
_entity_poly.entity_id
_entity_poly.type
_entity_poly.pdbx_seq_one_letter_code
_entity_poly.pdbx_strand_id
1 'polypeptide(L)'
;MEQAVQESYTNTLKPWHGWISSAAFKVALKLVPDSKGLITILMGKNKSNDDFKKEMRTFISLLAPLLKEIHNVLGAYGLDTLKST
;
A
#
# COMPACT_ATOMS: atom_id res chain seq x y z
N MET A 1 -12.17 -5.46 2.02
CA MET A 1 -11.07 -4.84 1.25
C MET A 1 -11.03 -3.33 1.49
N GLU A 2 -12.15 -2.61 1.31
CA GLU A 2 -12.22 -1.15 1.56
C GLU A 2 -11.66 -0.73 2.92
N GLN A 3 -12.03 -1.41 4.01
CA GLN A 3 -11.50 -1.12 5.34
C GLN A 3 -9.96 -1.20 5.38
N ALA A 4 -9.37 -2.27 4.86
CA ALA A 4 -7.92 -2.44 4.84
C ALA A 4 -7.22 -1.35 4.00
N VAL A 5 -7.80 -0.96 2.87
CA VAL A 5 -7.29 0.14 2.04
C VAL A 5 -7.42 1.49 2.76
N GLN A 6 -8.54 1.75 3.43
CA GLN A 6 -8.78 2.95 4.22
C GLN A 6 -7.82 3.07 5.40
N GLU A 7 -7.58 1.98 6.14
CA GLU A 7 -6.63 1.93 7.25
C GLU A 7 -5.20 2.17 6.75
N SER A 8 -4.79 1.49 5.67
CA SER A 8 -3.47 1.68 5.07
C SER A 8 -3.26 3.14 4.61
N TYR A 9 -4.23 3.72 3.90
CA TYR A 9 -4.17 5.13 3.47
C TYR A 9 -4.05 6.09 4.65
N THR A 10 -4.85 5.86 5.71
CA THR A 10 -4.88 6.73 6.89
C THR A 10 -3.53 6.77 7.60
N ASN A 11 -2.85 5.63 7.68
CA ASN A 11 -1.58 5.51 8.39
C ASN A 11 -0.36 5.90 7.54
N THR A 12 -0.51 6.01 6.21
CA THR A 12 0.61 6.23 5.30
C THR A 12 0.49 7.55 4.54
N LEU A 13 -0.41 7.65 3.57
CA LEU A 13 -0.48 8.77 2.63
C LEU A 13 -1.30 9.96 3.13
N LYS A 14 -2.34 9.72 3.95
CA LYS A 14 -3.27 10.76 4.40
C LYS A 14 -2.57 11.98 5.06
N PRO A 15 -1.54 11.83 5.92
CA PRO A 15 -0.85 12.99 6.51
C PRO A 15 -0.16 13.89 5.48
N TRP A 16 0.19 13.34 4.31
CA TRP A 16 0.93 14.01 3.24
C TRP A 16 0.02 14.51 2.11
N HIS A 17 -1.22 14.05 2.06
CA HIS A 17 -2.20 14.44 1.05
C HIS A 17 -3.01 15.66 1.48
N GLY A 18 -2.99 16.70 0.65
CA GLY A 18 -3.94 17.82 0.75
C GLY A 18 -5.39 17.41 0.46
N TRP A 19 -6.30 18.39 0.49
CA TRP A 19 -7.74 18.14 0.33
C TRP A 19 -8.11 17.54 -1.03
N ILE A 20 -7.40 17.91 -2.09
CA ILE A 20 -7.63 17.40 -3.46
C ILE A 20 -7.33 15.91 -3.52
N SER A 21 -6.12 15.49 -3.16
CA SER A 21 -5.71 14.08 -3.17
C SER A 21 -6.54 13.24 -2.21
N SER A 22 -6.92 13.79 -1.05
CA SER A 22 -7.81 13.13 -0.10
C SER A 22 -9.24 12.95 -0.64
N ALA A 23 -9.76 13.90 -1.42
CA ALA A 23 -11.05 13.77 -2.09
C ALA A 23 -10.99 12.72 -3.21
N ALA A 24 -9.93 12.72 -4.02
CA ALA A 24 -9.70 11.71 -5.05
C ALA A 24 -9.61 10.30 -4.47
N PHE A 25 -8.92 10.12 -3.34
CA PHE A 25 -8.86 8.84 -2.64
C PHE A 25 -10.25 8.30 -2.26
N LYS A 26 -11.17 9.16 -1.79
CA LYS A 26 -12.54 8.73 -1.44
C LYS A 26 -13.30 8.20 -2.65
N VAL A 27 -13.04 8.73 -3.85
CA VAL A 27 -13.61 8.20 -5.09
C VAL A 27 -12.96 6.87 -5.44
N ALA A 28 -11.63 6.79 -5.39
CA ALA A 28 -10.89 5.56 -5.68
C ALA A 28 -11.25 4.40 -4.74
N LEU A 29 -11.51 4.69 -3.45
CA LEU A 29 -11.89 3.68 -2.46
C LEU A 29 -13.15 2.91 -2.86
N LYS A 30 -14.11 3.58 -3.50
CA LYS A 30 -15.36 2.96 -3.98
C LYS A 30 -15.15 2.05 -5.20
N LEU A 31 -13.99 2.11 -5.83
CA LEU A 31 -13.63 1.32 -7.01
C LEU A 31 -12.74 0.12 -6.65
N VAL A 32 -12.43 -0.06 -5.37
CA VAL A 32 -11.57 -1.15 -4.91
C VAL A 32 -12.31 -2.49 -5.08
N PRO A 33 -11.69 -3.49 -5.74
CA PRO A 33 -12.30 -4.80 -5.90
C PRO A 33 -12.44 -5.52 -4.54
N ASP A 34 -13.32 -6.52 -4.49
CA ASP A 34 -13.35 -7.44 -3.37
C ASP A 34 -12.06 -8.29 -3.30
N SER A 35 -11.87 -9.03 -2.20
CA SER A 35 -10.64 -9.81 -2.00
C SER A 35 -10.42 -10.84 -3.11
N LYS A 36 -11.51 -11.45 -3.62
CA LYS A 36 -11.42 -12.44 -4.70
C LYS A 36 -11.01 -11.80 -6.02
N GLY A 37 -11.60 -10.65 -6.35
CA GLY A 37 -11.25 -9.86 -7.54
C GLY A 37 -9.80 -9.41 -7.50
N LEU A 38 -9.33 -8.89 -6.37
CA LEU A 38 -7.92 -8.50 -6.21
C LEU A 38 -6.96 -9.69 -6.38
N ILE A 39 -7.25 -10.81 -5.73
CA ILE A 39 -6.44 -12.03 -5.87
C ILE A 39 -6.44 -12.48 -7.33
N THR A 40 -7.58 -12.46 -8.02
CA THR A 40 -7.66 -12.84 -9.44
C THR A 40 -6.83 -11.92 -10.34
N ILE A 41 -6.78 -10.63 -10.04
CA ILE A 41 -5.98 -9.65 -10.79
C ILE A 41 -4.48 -9.88 -10.56
N LEU A 42 -4.07 -10.15 -9.32
CA LEU A 42 -2.66 -10.27 -8.93
C LEU A 42 -2.09 -11.68 -9.17
N MET A 43 -2.93 -12.71 -9.09
CA MET A 43 -2.54 -14.11 -9.30
C MET A 43 -2.29 -14.35 -10.78
N GLY A 44 -1.04 -14.66 -11.13
CA GLY A 44 -0.67 -15.06 -12.48
C GLY A 44 -1.42 -16.34 -12.91
N LYS A 45 -1.56 -16.52 -14.23
CA LYS A 45 -2.19 -17.73 -14.80
C LYS A 45 -1.50 -19.00 -14.27
N ASN A 46 -2.31 -20.01 -13.93
CA ASN A 46 -1.86 -21.34 -13.48
C ASN A 46 -1.16 -21.39 -12.09
N LYS A 47 -1.34 -20.39 -11.22
CA LYS A 47 -0.86 -20.46 -9.83
C LYS A 47 -1.96 -20.92 -8.87
N SER A 48 -1.59 -21.69 -7.85
CA SER A 48 -2.50 -22.00 -6.76
C SER A 48 -2.64 -20.81 -5.80
N ASN A 49 -3.70 -20.81 -4.99
CA ASN A 49 -3.88 -19.82 -3.92
C ASN A 49 -2.77 -19.88 -2.88
N ASP A 50 -2.20 -21.07 -2.65
CA ASP A 50 -1.13 -21.26 -1.67
C ASP A 50 0.21 -20.72 -2.19
N ASP A 51 0.51 -20.94 -3.47
CA ASP A 51 1.68 -20.35 -4.12
C ASP A 51 1.61 -18.82 -4.08
N PHE A 52 0.46 -18.25 -4.42
CA PHE A 52 0.23 -16.81 -4.36
C PHE A 52 0.44 -16.26 -2.95
N LYS A 53 -0.13 -16.90 -1.92
CA LYS A 53 0.07 -16.47 -0.52
C LYS A 53 1.54 -16.57 -0.10
N LYS A 54 2.25 -17.61 -0.52
CA LYS A 54 3.67 -17.79 -0.22
C LYS A 54 4.50 -16.67 -0.85
N GLU A 55 4.28 -16.39 -2.13
CA GLU A 55 4.95 -15.30 -2.84
C GLU A 55 4.66 -13.93 -2.22
N MET A 56 3.40 -13.65 -1.86
CA MET A 56 3.03 -12.41 -1.18
C MET A 56 3.72 -12.26 0.18
N ARG A 57 3.83 -13.36 0.96
CA ARG A 57 4.57 -13.34 2.24
C ARG A 57 6.06 -13.09 2.00
N THR A 58 6.67 -13.72 1.00
CA THR A 58 8.07 -13.46 0.63
C THR A 58 8.26 -12.01 0.22
N PHE A 59 7.39 -11.47 -0.64
CA PHE A 59 7.43 -10.06 -1.05
C PHE A 59 7.36 -9.13 0.16
N ILE A 60 6.41 -9.33 1.07
CA ILE A 60 6.29 -8.53 2.30
C ILE A 60 7.55 -8.64 3.16
N SER A 61 8.09 -9.85 3.31
CA SER A 61 9.29 -10.09 4.14
C SER A 61 10.55 -9.38 3.60
N LEU A 62 10.61 -9.15 2.29
CA LEU A 62 11.71 -8.44 1.63
C LEU A 62 11.47 -6.92 1.59
N LEU A 63 10.24 -6.50 1.32
CA LEU A 63 9.89 -5.08 1.17
C LEU A 63 9.84 -4.34 2.51
N ALA A 64 9.29 -4.95 3.56
CA ALA A 64 9.13 -4.31 4.86
C ALA A 64 10.46 -3.81 5.47
N PRO A 65 11.55 -4.60 5.55
CA PRO A 65 12.83 -4.11 6.07
C PRO A 65 13.43 -3.02 5.18
N LEU A 66 13.31 -3.14 3.85
CA LEU A 66 13.79 -2.11 2.92
C LEU A 66 13.08 -0.77 3.14
N LEU A 67 11.74 -0.77 3.28
CA LEU A 67 10.98 0.44 3.58
C LEU A 67 11.38 1.05 4.92
N LYS A 68 11.65 0.22 5.95
CA LYS A 68 12.14 0.70 7.24
C LYS A 68 13.49 1.39 7.11
N GLU A 69 14.41 0.82 6.34
CA GLU A 69 15.71 1.44 6.07
C GLU A 69 15.56 2.77 5.33
N ILE A 70 14.70 2.85 4.31
CA ILE A 70 14.39 4.09 3.61
C ILE A 70 13.84 5.14 4.58
N HIS A 71 12.87 4.79 5.43
CA HIS A 71 12.33 5.71 6.44
C HIS A 71 13.38 6.19 7.43
N ASN A 72 14.25 5.30 7.90
CA ASN A 72 15.35 5.66 8.80
C ASN A 72 16.32 6.65 8.13
N VAL A 73 16.67 6.42 6.86
CA VAL A 73 17.55 7.30 6.10
C VAL A 73 16.89 8.66 5.90
N LEU A 74 15.63 8.70 5.46
CA LEU A 74 14.91 9.96 5.28
C LEU A 74 14.82 10.74 6.60
N GLY A 75 14.51 10.08 7.72
CA GLY A 75 14.47 10.70 9.04
C GLY A 75 15.84 11.20 9.51
N ALA A 76 16.92 10.45 9.26
CA ALA A 76 18.28 10.86 9.62
C ALA A 76 18.73 12.15 8.91
N TYR A 77 18.20 12.41 7.71
CA TYR A 77 18.45 13.63 6.95
C TYR A 77 17.31 14.67 7.06
N GLY A 78 16.28 14.43 7.89
CA GLY A 78 15.14 15.33 8.07
C GLY A 78 14.24 15.49 6.82
N LEU A 79 14.30 14.54 5.88
CA LEU A 79 13.56 14.55 4.62
C LEU A 79 12.20 13.84 4.71
N ASP A 80 11.90 13.21 5.85
CA ASP A 80 10.67 12.48 6.13
C ASP A 80 9.46 13.39 6.36
N THR A 81 9.66 14.71 6.46
CA THR A 81 8.60 15.72 6.65
C THR A 81 8.28 16.53 5.40
N LEU A 82 8.95 16.24 4.28
CA LEU A 82 8.74 16.95 3.03
C LEU A 82 7.32 16.72 2.51
N LYS A 83 6.55 17.80 2.40
CA LYS A 83 5.25 17.78 1.74
C LYS A 83 5.44 17.97 0.25
N SER A 84 4.63 17.27 -0.55
CA SER A 84 4.47 17.61 -1.97
C SER A 84 3.98 19.05 -2.05
N THR A 85 4.73 19.89 -2.76
CA THR A 85 4.35 21.27 -3.13
C THR A 85 3.06 21.28 -3.94
#